data_AF-A0A1Q3K8R2-F1
#
_entry.id   AF-A0A1Q3K8R2-F1
#
_cell.length_a   1.000
_cell.length_b   1.000
_cell.length_c   1.000
_cell.angle_alpha   90.00
_cell.angle_beta   90.00
_cell.angle_gamma   90.00
#
_symmetry.space_group_name_H-M   'P 1'
#
loop_
_entity.id
_entity.type
_entity.pdbx_description
1 polymer ?
#
loop_
_entity_poly.entity_id
_entity_poly.type
_entity_poly.pdbx_seq_one_letter_code
_entity_poly.pdbx_strand_id
1 'polypeptide(L)'
;MDTMFIPNEGDFRRWIRDAVKEVLENIPPPNNANQEEEEPLLNRKEIAGMFRISLVTLHDWMNKGLPFHKQGGRVYFIKKEVLEYVRQKKNNHFKI
;
A
#
# COMPACT_ATOMS: atom_id res chain seq x y z
N MET A 1 -23.14 41.58 34.87
CA MET A 1 -23.59 42.23 33.62
C MET A 1 -23.03 41.39 32.49
N ASP A 2 -23.85 40.53 31.88
CA ASP A 2 -23.45 39.76 30.71
C ASP A 2 -23.36 40.71 29.52
N THR A 3 -22.14 41.03 29.10
CA THR A 3 -21.91 41.75 27.85
C THR A 3 -22.26 40.82 26.70
N MET A 4 -23.40 41.11 26.05
CA MET A 4 -23.81 40.44 24.82
C MET A 4 -22.77 40.74 23.72
N PHE A 5 -21.92 39.77 23.44
CA PHE A 5 -20.94 39.85 22.38
C PHE A 5 -21.65 39.61 21.04
N ILE A 6 -21.79 40.66 20.24
CA ILE A 6 -22.30 40.56 18.86
C ILE A 6 -21.06 40.41 17.96
N PRO A 7 -20.82 39.23 17.37
CA PRO A 7 -19.68 39.02 16.51
C PRO A 7 -19.80 39.90 15.26
N ASN A 8 -18.68 40.48 14.82
CA ASN A 8 -18.62 41.21 13.55
C ASN A 8 -18.18 40.28 12.40
N GLU A 9 -18.25 40.77 11.17
CA GLU A 9 -17.86 40.01 9.96
C GLU A 9 -16.44 39.42 10.07
N GLY A 10 -15.51 40.14 10.71
CA GLY A 10 -14.14 39.68 10.92
C GLY A 10 -14.05 38.49 11.87
N ASP A 11 -14.89 38.44 12.90
CA ASP A 11 -14.96 37.31 13.83
C ASP A 11 -15.45 36.05 13.10
N PHE A 12 -16.49 36.18 12.27
CA PHE A 12 -16.97 35.06 11.45
C PHE A 12 -15.90 34.55 10.49
N ARG A 13 -15.19 35.46 9.81
CA ARG A 13 -14.12 35.09 8.88
C ARG A 13 -12.98 34.35 9.58
N ARG A 14 -12.65 34.75 10.81
CA ARG A 14 -11.64 34.07 11.63
C ARG A 14 -12.12 32.67 12.02
N TRP A 15 -13.32 32.55 12.56
CA TRP A 15 -13.86 31.24 13.00
C TRP A 15 -14.01 30.25 11.86
N ILE A 16 -14.48 30.70 10.69
CA ILE A 16 -14.59 29.84 9.51
C ILE A 16 -13.20 29.38 9.06
N ARG A 17 -12.20 30.28 9.05
CA ARG A 17 -10.82 29.92 8.69
C ARG A 17 -10.26 28.89 9.65
N ASP A 18 -10.46 29.09 10.95
CA ASP A 18 -9.92 28.20 11.99
C ASP A 18 -10.58 26.82 11.92
N ALA A 19 -11.92 26.77 11.77
CA ALA A 19 -12.65 25.52 11.60
C ALA A 19 -12.24 24.77 10.32
N VAL A 20 -12.08 25.46 9.19
CA VAL A 20 -11.63 24.84 7.94
C VAL A 20 -10.19 24.34 8.08
N LYS A 21 -9.31 25.10 8.73
CA LYS A 21 -7.91 24.71 8.93
C LYS A 21 -7.81 23.47 9.82
N GLU A 22 -8.57 23.42 10.90
CA GLU A 22 -8.64 22.27 11.79
C GLU A 22 -9.11 21.01 11.05
N VAL A 23 -10.12 21.14 10.18
CA VAL A 23 -10.57 20.01 9.35
C VAL A 23 -9.46 19.60 8.37
N LEU A 24 -8.83 20.54 7.67
CA LEU A 24 -7.79 20.24 6.68
C LEU A 24 -6.53 19.61 7.28
N GLU A 25 -6.13 20.01 8.49
CA GLU A 25 -4.97 19.43 9.20
C GLU A 25 -5.24 18.02 9.71
N ASN A 26 -6.51 17.69 10.00
CA ASN A 26 -6.94 16.36 10.43
C ASN A 26 -7.37 15.43 9.30
N ILE A 27 -7.35 15.90 8.04
CA ILE A 27 -7.48 15.01 6.89
C ILE A 27 -6.16 14.23 6.82
N PRO A 28 -6.17 12.90 7.08
CA PRO A 28 -4.97 12.11 6.83
C PRO A 28 -4.55 12.37 5.38
N PRO A 29 -3.25 12.49 5.08
CA PRO A 29 -2.80 12.69 3.71
C PRO A 29 -3.53 11.69 2.83
N PRO A 30 -4.04 12.10 1.65
CA PRO A 30 -4.68 11.16 0.75
C PRO A 30 -3.73 9.99 0.68
N ASN A 31 -4.18 8.83 1.19
CA ASN A 31 -3.39 7.62 1.15
C ASN A 31 -2.87 7.58 -0.28
N ASN A 32 -1.56 7.65 -0.48
CA ASN A 32 -0.93 7.69 -1.80
C ASN A 32 -1.12 6.34 -2.49
N ALA A 33 -2.36 5.86 -2.57
CA ALA A 33 -2.81 4.65 -3.22
C ALA A 33 -2.64 4.75 -4.75
N ASN A 34 -2.30 5.94 -5.26
CA ASN A 34 -2.03 6.19 -6.67
C ASN A 34 -0.56 6.53 -6.97
N GLN A 35 0.35 6.37 -6.01
CA GLN A 35 1.71 6.05 -6.41
C GLN A 35 1.71 4.56 -6.75
N GLU A 36 1.27 4.25 -7.98
CA GLU A 36 1.81 3.11 -8.70
C GLU A 36 3.32 3.39 -8.86
N GLU A 37 4.07 3.30 -7.76
CA GLU A 37 5.51 3.09 -7.83
C GLU A 37 5.65 1.88 -8.73
N GLU A 38 6.20 2.10 -9.93
CA GLU A 38 6.51 1.04 -10.88
C GLU A 38 7.28 -0.02 -10.11
N GLU A 39 6.60 -1.12 -9.75
CA GLU A 39 7.22 -2.11 -8.89
C GLU A 39 8.37 -2.73 -9.68
N PRO A 40 9.61 -2.68 -9.15
CA PRO A 40 10.75 -3.16 -9.89
C PRO A 40 10.58 -4.65 -10.17
N LEU A 41 10.94 -5.07 -11.39
CA LEU A 41 11.02 -6.47 -11.75
C LEU A 41 12.20 -7.12 -11.04
N LEU A 42 11.89 -8.08 -10.18
CA LEU A 42 12.88 -8.77 -9.35
C LEU A 42 13.31 -10.08 -9.98
N ASN A 43 14.60 -10.37 -9.96
CA ASN A 43 15.11 -11.66 -10.40
C ASN A 43 14.86 -12.75 -9.35
N ARG A 44 15.09 -14.01 -9.73
CA ARG A 44 14.90 -15.18 -8.85
C ARG A 44 15.66 -15.11 -7.52
N LYS A 45 16.87 -14.55 -7.51
CA LYS A 45 17.69 -14.47 -6.29
C LYS A 45 17.16 -13.40 -5.35
N GLU A 46 16.76 -12.25 -5.89
CA GLU A 46 16.20 -11.13 -5.14
C GLU A 46 14.91 -11.52 -4.44
N ILE A 47 13.96 -12.11 -5.18
CA ILE A 47 12.67 -12.50 -4.59
C ILE A 47 12.85 -13.62 -3.55
N ALA A 48 13.73 -14.59 -3.81
CA ALA A 48 14.02 -15.64 -2.83
C ALA A 48 14.65 -15.07 -1.55
N GLY A 49 15.56 -14.10 -1.69
CA GLY A 49 16.15 -13.37 -0.58
C GLY A 49 15.13 -12.57 0.23
N MET A 50 14.22 -11.84 -0.45
CA MET A 50 13.18 -11.06 0.22
C MET A 50 12.25 -11.92 1.06
N PHE A 51 11.81 -13.06 0.54
CA PHE A 51 10.91 -13.99 1.22
C PHE A 51 11.65 -15.01 2.11
N ARG A 52 12.99 -14.96 2.15
CA ARG A 52 13.86 -15.90 2.90
C ARG A 52 13.57 -17.37 2.58
N ILE A 53 13.34 -17.66 1.30
CA ILE A 53 13.11 -19.02 0.79
C ILE A 53 14.26 -19.49 -0.08
N SER A 54 14.39 -20.80 -0.27
CA SER A 54 15.35 -21.34 -1.22
C SER A 54 14.88 -21.15 -2.67
N LEU A 55 15.82 -21.15 -3.63
CA LEU A 55 15.48 -21.14 -5.06
C LEU A 55 14.65 -22.35 -5.49
N VAL A 56 14.84 -23.50 -4.83
CA VAL A 56 14.06 -24.72 -5.07
C VAL A 56 12.61 -24.52 -4.62
N THR A 57 12.39 -23.87 -3.48
CA THR A 57 11.06 -23.51 -2.99
C THR A 57 10.37 -22.53 -3.94
N LEU A 58 11.09 -21.52 -4.42
CA LEU A 58 10.57 -20.60 -5.43
C LEU A 58 10.18 -21.33 -6.72
N HIS A 59 11.00 -22.30 -7.16
CA HIS A 59 10.69 -23.11 -8.33
C HIS A 59 9.45 -24.00 -8.14
N ASP A 60 9.28 -24.60 -6.95
CA ASP A 60 8.06 -25.32 -6.59
C ASP A 60 6.82 -24.40 -6.62
N TRP A 61 6.93 -23.15 -6.16
CA TRP A 61 5.83 -22.19 -6.26
C TRP A 61 5.49 -21.85 -7.71
N MET A 62 6.50 -21.70 -8.59
CA MET A 62 6.27 -21.50 -10.03
C MET A 62 5.49 -22.68 -10.63
N ASN A 63 5.85 -23.92 -10.28
CA ASN A 63 5.14 -25.11 -10.75
C ASN A 63 3.70 -25.19 -10.20
N LYS A 64 3.45 -24.57 -9.04
CA LYS A 64 2.13 -24.41 -8.40
C LYS A 64 1.38 -23.16 -8.84
N GLY A 65 1.82 -22.49 -9.91
CA GLY A 65 1.09 -21.37 -10.52
C GLY A 65 1.41 -19.98 -9.95
N LEU A 66 2.56 -19.78 -9.29
CA LEU A 66 3.03 -18.44 -8.93
C LEU A 66 3.20 -17.57 -10.19
N PRO A 67 2.66 -16.35 -10.25
CA PRO A 67 2.88 -15.43 -11.37
C PRO A 67 4.36 -15.10 -11.59
N PHE A 68 4.79 -15.09 -12.85
CA PHE A 68 6.15 -14.73 -13.25
C PHE A 68 6.16 -14.12 -14.66
N HIS A 69 7.15 -13.27 -14.92
CA HIS A 69 7.30 -12.53 -16.17
C HIS A 69 8.56 -12.98 -16.90
N LYS A 70 8.43 -13.36 -18.17
CA LYS A 70 9.57 -13.78 -19.00
C LYS A 70 10.01 -12.63 -19.91
N GLN A 71 11.27 -12.23 -19.82
CA GLN A 71 11.87 -11.24 -20.71
C GLN A 71 13.28 -11.69 -21.14
N GLY A 72 13.50 -11.84 -22.45
CA GLY A 72 14.80 -12.25 -22.99
C GLY A 72 15.34 -13.58 -22.45
N GLY A 73 14.46 -14.55 -22.18
CA GLY A 73 14.81 -15.86 -21.61
C GLY A 73 15.06 -15.85 -20.09
N ARG A 74 15.04 -14.67 -19.45
CA ARG A 74 15.13 -14.53 -17.98
C ARG A 74 13.74 -14.45 -17.37
N VAL A 75 13.64 -14.86 -16.10
CA VAL A 75 12.39 -14.86 -15.34
C VAL A 75 12.47 -13.82 -14.24
N TYR A 76 11.46 -12.97 -14.18
CA TYR A 76 11.29 -11.90 -13.22
C TYR A 76 9.96 -12.04 -12.47
N PHE A 77 9.86 -11.34 -11.33
CA PHE A 77 8.73 -11.38 -10.43
C PHE A 77 8.38 -9.96 -9.99
N ILE A 78 7.08 -9.71 -9.83
CA ILE A 78 6.55 -8.51 -9.19
C ILE A 78 6.29 -8.84 -7.73
N LYS A 79 6.73 -7.99 -6.81
CA LYS A 79 6.68 -8.25 -5.37
C LYS A 79 5.24 -8.40 -4.87
N LYS A 80 4.33 -7.53 -5.30
CA LYS A 80 2.89 -7.60 -4.97
C LYS A 80 2.28 -8.94 -5.34
N GLU A 81 2.52 -9.42 -6.56
CA GLU A 81 1.96 -10.69 -7.05
C GLU A 81 2.41 -11.88 -6.18
N VAL A 82 3.69 -11.92 -5.84
CA VAL A 82 4.25 -12.98 -4.99
C VAL A 82 3.68 -12.92 -3.57
N LEU A 83 3.53 -11.70 -3.02
CA LEU A 83 2.94 -11.50 -1.71
C LEU A 83 1.48 -11.96 -1.66
N GLU A 84 0.69 -11.62 -2.68
CA GLU A 84 -0.71 -12.03 -2.80
C GLU A 84 -0.84 -13.56 -2.96
N TYR A 85 0.04 -14.19 -3.75
CA TYR A 85 0.10 -15.65 -3.85
C TYR A 85 0.34 -16.31 -2.48
N VAL A 86 1.29 -15.80 -1.71
CA VAL A 86 1.61 -16.31 -0.36
C VAL A 86 0.43 -16.13 0.60
N ARG A 87 -0.24 -14.97 0.55
CA ARG A 87 -1.43 -14.68 1.37
C ARG A 87 -2.57 -15.65 1.07
N GLN A 88 -2.89 -15.88 -0.20
CA GLN A 88 -3.95 -16.81 -0.61
C GLN A 88 -3.65 -18.23 -0.13
N LYS A 89 -2.40 -18.69 -0.27
CA LYS A 89 -1.98 -20.02 0.18
C LYS A 89 -2.10 -20.19 1.70
N LYS A 90 -1.79 -19.15 2.48
CA LYS A 90 -1.97 -19.16 3.94
C LYS A 90 -3.45 -19.36 4.30
N ASN A 91 -4.36 -18.66 3.63
CA ASN A 91 -5.80 -18.76 3.90
C ASN A 91 -6.37 -20.15 3.57
N ASN A 92 -5.85 -20.84 2.54
CA ASN A 92 -6.24 -22.21 2.23
C ASN A 92 -5.78 -23.24 3.28
N HIS A 93 -4.72 -22.96 4.05
CA HIS A 93 -4.25 -23.88 5.10
C HIS A 93 -5.08 -23.80 6.39
N PHE A 94 -5.87 -22.73 6.57
CA PHE A 94 -6.77 -22.54 7.72
C PHE A 94 -8.21 -22.99 7.43
N LYS A 95 -8.46 -23.59 6.28
CA LYS A 95 -9.76 -24.19 5.92
C LYS A 95 -9.66 -25.71 6.05
N ILE A 96 -9.56 -26.19 7.30
CA ILE A 96 -9.68 -27.60 7.70
C ILE A 96 -10.72 -27.66 8.81
#